data_AF-A0A212L2M4-F1
#
_entry.id   AF-A0A212L2M4-F1
#
_cell.length_a   1.000
_cell.length_b   1.000
_cell.length_c   1.000
_cell.angle_alpha   90.00
_cell.angle_beta   90.00
_cell.angle_gamma   90.00
#
_symmetry.space_group_name_H-M   'P 1'
#
loop_
_entity.id
_entity.type
_entity.pdbx_description
1 polymer ?
#
loop_
_entity_poly.entity_id
_entity_poly.type
_entity_poly.pdbx_seq_one_letter_code
_entity_poly.pdbx_strand_id
1 'polypeptide(L)'
;MGELPPLEQAELALRRHILMTLDSLPGGDGPDFVAWHLSALVAPGCTKEMARAVCRDMRGLGFVEYHRALWTDEGEPAGSGYAITAAGRHHLWNDLGGARRG
;
A
#
# COMPACT_ATOMS: atom_id res chain seq x y z
N MET A 1 -10.25 -7.20 -24.97
CA MET A 1 -9.72 -7.55 -23.64
C MET A 1 -10.87 -8.23 -22.90
N GLY A 2 -10.73 -9.51 -22.55
CA GLY A 2 -11.80 -10.24 -21.85
C GLY A 2 -11.95 -9.76 -20.42
N GLU A 3 -13.14 -9.88 -19.86
CA GLU A 3 -13.40 -9.60 -18.45
C GLU A 3 -12.63 -10.61 -17.58
N LEU A 4 -11.92 -10.13 -16.55
CA LEU A 4 -11.19 -11.00 -15.64
C LEU A 4 -12.17 -11.88 -14.84
N PRO A 5 -11.81 -13.10 -14.44
CA PRO A 5 -12.57 -13.87 -13.47
C PRO A 5 -12.79 -13.11 -12.15
N PRO A 6 -13.87 -13.37 -11.39
CA PRO A 6 -14.22 -12.61 -10.18
C PRO A 6 -13.12 -12.56 -9.11
N LEU A 7 -12.34 -13.64 -8.96
CA LEU A 7 -11.25 -13.69 -7.99
C LEU A 7 -10.09 -12.77 -8.37
N GLU A 8 -9.72 -12.74 -9.65
CA GLU A 8 -8.67 -11.87 -10.17
C GLU A 8 -9.09 -10.40 -10.08
N GLN A 9 -10.38 -10.10 -10.32
CA GLN A 9 -10.93 -8.76 -10.09
C GLN A 9 -10.82 -8.34 -8.62
N ALA A 10 -11.14 -9.24 -7.68
CA ALA A 10 -11.04 -8.97 -6.24
C ALA A 10 -9.58 -8.73 -5.80
N GLU A 11 -8.64 -9.54 -6.28
CA GLU A 11 -7.21 -9.36 -6.04
C GLU A 11 -6.72 -8.00 -6.57
N LEU A 12 -7.10 -7.66 -7.80
CA LEU A 12 -6.76 -6.38 -8.42
C LEU A 12 -7.31 -5.21 -7.63
N ALA A 13 -8.56 -5.30 -7.16
CA ALA A 13 -9.19 -4.30 -6.32
C ALA A 13 -8.46 -4.12 -4.98
N LEU A 14 -8.02 -5.21 -4.34
CA LEU A 14 -7.25 -5.17 -3.10
C LEU A 14 -5.87 -4.52 -3.29
N ARG A 15 -5.14 -4.91 -4.33
CA ARG A 15 -3.84 -4.30 -4.67
C ARG A 15 -3.98 -2.81 -4.93
N ARG A 16 -4.97 -2.42 -5.73
CA ARG A 16 -5.27 -1.02 -6.03
C ARG A 16 -5.62 -0.23 -4.77
N HIS A 17 -6.49 -0.76 -3.92
CA HIS A 17 -6.84 -0.16 -2.63
C HIS A 17 -5.60 0.11 -1.79
N ILE A 18 -4.77 -0.91 -1.56
CA ILE A 18 -3.55 -0.77 -0.74
C ILE A 18 -2.60 0.27 -1.32
N LEU A 19 -2.29 0.20 -2.63
CA LEU A 19 -1.38 1.17 -3.25
C LEU A 19 -1.95 2.60 -3.21
N MET A 20 -3.25 2.78 -3.42
CA MET A 20 -3.90 4.09 -3.26
C MET A 20 -3.82 4.62 -1.83
N THR A 21 -3.98 3.77 -0.82
CA THR A 21 -3.83 4.17 0.58
C THR A 21 -2.39 4.56 0.89
N LEU A 22 -1.42 3.76 0.44
CA LEU A 22 -0.01 4.05 0.68
C LEU A 22 0.46 5.34 -0.01
N ASP A 23 -0.10 5.64 -1.19
CA ASP A 23 0.18 6.87 -1.94
C ASP A 23 -0.59 8.11 -1.45
N SER A 24 -1.50 7.94 -0.47
CA SER A 24 -2.41 9.02 -0.05
C SER A 24 -1.76 10.13 0.78
N LEU A 25 -0.54 9.91 1.29
CA LEU A 25 0.30 10.94 1.88
C LEU A 25 1.63 10.99 1.11
N PRO A 26 2.24 12.19 0.98
CA PRO A 26 3.55 12.33 0.35
C PRO A 26 4.62 11.63 1.19
N GLY A 27 4.80 10.32 0.97
CA GLY A 27 5.93 9.56 1.48
C GLY A 27 7.12 9.75 0.55
N GLY A 28 7.96 10.73 0.87
CA GLY A 28 9.29 10.88 0.28
C GLY A 28 10.34 10.08 1.06
N ASP A 29 11.49 9.89 0.45
CA ASP A 29 12.72 9.27 0.99
C ASP A 29 13.50 10.21 1.94
N GLY A 30 12.84 11.24 2.47
CA GLY A 30 13.40 12.28 3.33
C GLY A 30 13.10 12.09 4.82
N PRO A 31 13.46 13.08 5.67
CA PRO A 31 13.21 13.03 7.11
C PRO A 31 11.72 12.97 7.48
N ASP A 32 10.84 13.34 6.55
CA ASP A 32 9.38 13.26 6.67
C ASP A 32 8.82 11.96 6.08
N PHE A 33 9.65 10.92 5.93
CA PHE A 33 9.22 9.61 5.44
C PHE A 33 8.14 9.01 6.36
N VAL A 34 7.01 8.63 5.77
CA VAL A 34 5.90 7.98 6.46
C VAL A 34 5.69 6.58 5.89
N ALA A 35 5.69 5.58 6.76
CA ALA A 35 5.15 4.26 6.44
C ALA A 35 3.82 4.05 7.18
N TRP A 36 2.88 3.40 6.53
CA TRP A 36 1.56 3.15 7.06
C TRP A 36 1.52 1.87 7.86
N HIS A 37 1.03 1.95 9.10
CA HIS A 37 0.71 0.75 9.85
C HIS A 37 -0.41 -0.04 9.16
N LEU A 38 -0.40 -1.38 9.27
CA LEU A 38 -1.37 -2.26 8.60
C LEU A 38 -2.84 -1.91 8.89
N SER A 39 -3.14 -1.31 10.04
CA SER A 39 -4.51 -0.87 10.38
C SER A 39 -5.05 0.19 9.43
N ALA A 40 -4.19 1.03 8.84
CA ALA A 40 -4.61 2.03 7.86
C ALA A 40 -5.11 1.41 6.55
N LEU A 41 -4.74 0.16 6.26
CA LEU A 41 -5.09 -0.55 5.03
C LEU A 41 -6.41 -1.33 5.14
N VAL A 42 -6.97 -1.45 6.35
CA VAL A 42 -8.19 -2.20 6.62
C VAL A 42 -9.39 -1.41 6.10
N ALA A 43 -10.29 -2.10 5.41
CA ALA A 43 -11.52 -1.53 4.85
C ALA A 43 -12.61 -2.63 4.77
N PRO A 44 -13.89 -2.29 4.52
CA PRO A 44 -14.90 -3.29 4.21
C PRO A 44 -14.43 -4.21 3.07
N GLY A 45 -14.35 -5.52 3.33
CA GLY A 45 -13.81 -6.50 2.37
C GLY A 45 -12.28 -6.63 2.32
N CYS A 46 -11.54 -5.90 3.16
CA CYS A 46 -10.08 -5.99 3.31
C CYS A 46 -9.71 -6.12 4.79
N THR A 47 -9.46 -7.34 5.26
CA THR A 47 -9.02 -7.58 6.64
C THR A 47 -7.52 -7.30 6.81
N LYS A 48 -7.05 -7.25 8.06
CA LYS A 48 -5.63 -7.04 8.37
C LYS A 48 -4.75 -8.18 7.84
N GLU A 49 -5.26 -9.41 7.86
CA GLU A 49 -4.60 -10.61 7.33
C GLU A 49 -4.47 -10.53 5.81
N MET A 50 -5.55 -10.10 5.12
CA MET A 50 -5.53 -9.87 3.67
C MET A 50 -4.53 -8.76 3.31
N ALA A 51 -4.60 -7.61 3.97
CA ALA A 51 -3.66 -6.51 3.76
C ALA A 51 -2.21 -6.96 3.97
N ARG A 52 -1.93 -7.74 5.03
CA ARG A 52 -0.60 -8.28 5.30
C ARG A 52 -0.14 -9.23 4.20
N ALA A 53 -1.01 -10.15 3.75
CA ALA A 53 -0.67 -11.10 2.68
C ALA A 53 -0.35 -10.37 1.38
N VAL A 54 -1.20 -9.42 0.96
CA VAL A 54 -1.01 -8.66 -0.27
C VAL A 54 0.21 -7.74 -0.19
N CYS A 55 0.47 -7.09 0.96
CA CYS A 55 1.69 -6.30 1.14
C CYS A 55 2.96 -7.16 1.05
N ARG A 56 2.93 -8.39 1.57
CA ARG A 56 4.08 -9.31 1.47
C ARG A 56 4.35 -9.71 0.03
N ASP A 57 3.30 -10.00 -0.74
CA ASP A 57 3.37 -10.31 -2.15
C ASP A 57 3.91 -9.12 -2.96
N MET A 58 3.31 -7.94 -2.80
CA MET A 58 3.76 -6.70 -3.45
C MET A 58 5.18 -6.27 -3.06
N ARG A 59 5.62 -6.59 -1.84
CA ARG A 59 7.02 -6.41 -1.43
C ARG A 59 7.95 -7.33 -2.21
N GLY A 60 7.55 -8.57 -2.45
CA GLY A 60 8.27 -9.50 -3.33
C GLY A 60 8.40 -8.98 -4.76
N LEU A 61 7.42 -8.20 -5.22
CA LEU A 61 7.42 -7.53 -6.53
C LEU A 61 8.13 -6.16 -6.53
N GLY A 62 8.59 -5.67 -5.37
CA GLY A 62 9.27 -4.37 -5.25
C GLY A 62 8.33 -3.14 -5.30
N PHE A 63 7.02 -3.32 -5.16
CA PHE A 63 6.05 -2.22 -5.20
C PHE A 63 5.87 -1.53 -3.84
N VAL A 64 6.20 -2.20 -2.75
CA VAL A 64 6.14 -1.66 -1.38
C VAL A 64 7.37 -2.07 -0.58
N GLU A 65 7.73 -1.26 0.40
CA GLU A 65 8.81 -1.52 1.36
C GLU A 65 8.26 -1.67 2.77
N TYR A 66 8.93 -2.48 3.59
CA TYR A 66 8.58 -2.72 4.99
C TYR A 66 9.54 -1.97 5.90
N HIS A 67 8.98 -1.20 6.83
CA HIS A 67 9.72 -0.41 7.80
C HIS A 67 9.32 -0.81 9.21
N ARG A 68 10.28 -0.75 10.12
CA ARG A 68 10.14 -1.06 11.56
C ARG A 68 10.48 0.17 12.37
N ALA A 69 10.03 0.20 13.63
CA ALA A 69 10.28 1.32 14.55
C ALA A 69 9.72 2.64 14.00
N LEU A 70 8.44 2.63 13.61
CA LEU A 70 7.76 3.87 13.23
C LEU A 70 7.63 4.76 14.45
N TRP A 71 7.71 6.07 14.26
CA TRP A 71 7.51 7.02 15.34
C TRP A 71 6.03 7.07 15.72
N THR A 72 5.74 6.92 17.01
CA THR A 72 4.42 7.21 17.57
C THR A 72 4.25 8.72 17.75
N ASP A 73 3.01 9.15 17.96
CA ASP A 73 2.69 10.56 18.28
C ASP A 73 3.35 11.03 19.59
N GLU A 74 3.75 10.09 20.45
CA GLU A 74 4.46 10.32 21.71
C GLU A 74 5.97 10.43 21.52
N GLY A 75 6.47 10.30 20.29
CA GLY A 75 7.89 10.36 19.98
C GLY A 75 8.65 9.09 20.36
N GLU A 76 7.97 7.96 20.48
CA GLU A 76 8.58 6.66 20.77
C GLU A 76 8.68 5.81 19.50
N PRO A 77 9.79 5.10 19.26
CA PRO A 77 9.87 4.15 18.15
C PRO A 77 9.06 2.89 18.48
N ALA A 78 7.92 2.69 17.82
CA ALA A 78 7.10 1.50 17.97
C ALA A 78 6.48 1.00 16.65
N GLY A 79 6.22 -0.30 16.59
CA GLY A 79 5.46 -0.90 15.50
C GLY A 79 6.22 -1.02 14.17
N SER A 80 5.43 -1.11 13.09
CA SER A 80 5.91 -1.38 11.74
C SER A 80 4.89 -0.94 10.71
N GLY A 81 5.32 -0.70 9.48
CA GLY A 81 4.42 -0.32 8.40
C GLY A 81 5.01 -0.54 7.03
N TYR A 82 4.21 -0.19 6.03
CA TYR A 82 4.55 -0.29 4.62
C TYR A 82 4.55 1.09 3.98
N ALA A 83 5.47 1.30 3.05
CA ALA A 83 5.49 2.48 2.19
C ALA A 83 5.49 2.05 0.73
N ILE A 84 4.90 2.89 -0.13
CA ILE A 84 4.91 2.66 -1.58
C ILE A 84 6.27 3.06 -2.17
N THR A 85 6.82 2.23 -3.06
CA THR A 85 8.05 2.56 -3.77
C THR A 85 7.76 3.40 -5.01
N ALA A 86 8.80 3.93 -5.66
CA ALA A 86 8.65 4.55 -6.98
C ALA A 86 8.06 3.59 -8.01
N ALA A 87 8.45 2.31 -7.98
CA ALA A 87 7.91 1.27 -8.86
C ALA A 87 6.42 0.98 -8.55
N GLY A 88 6.04 0.94 -7.27
CA GLY A 88 4.65 0.78 -6.86
C GLY A 88 3.77 1.96 -7.30
N ARG A 89 4.27 3.20 -7.18
CA ARG A 89 3.59 4.39 -7.70
C ARG A 89 3.41 4.31 -9.21
N HIS A 90 4.46 3.97 -9.95
CA HIS A 90 4.36 3.77 -11.39
C HIS A 90 3.29 2.73 -11.75
N HIS A 91 3.30 1.58 -11.08
CA HIS A 91 2.33 0.51 -11.30
C HIS A 91 0.89 0.97 -11.02
N LEU A 92 0.66 1.67 -9.91
CA LEU A 92 -0.65 2.23 -9.56
C LEU A 92 -1.20 3.17 -10.65
N TRP A 93 -0.36 4.10 -11.11
CA TRP A 93 -0.80 5.17 -11.99
C TRP A 93 -0.88 4.76 -13.47
N ASN A 94 0.00 3.85 -13.92
CA ASN A 94 0.07 3.46 -15.33
C ASN A 94 -0.64 2.13 -15.62
N ASP A 95 -0.63 1.18 -14.67
CA ASP A 95 -1.13 -0.18 -14.93
C ASP A 95 -2.50 -0.41 -14.27
N LEU A 96 -2.76 0.21 -13.11
CA LEU A 96 -4.02 0.07 -12.36
C LEU A 96 -4.99 1.26 -12.53
N GLY A 97 -4.61 2.27 -13.31
CA GLY A 97 -5.45 3.43 -13.62
C GLY A 97 -5.90 4.19 -12.36
N GLY A 98 -4.96 4.56 -11.48
CA GLY A 98 -5.26 5.51 -10.41
C GLY A 98 -5.87 6.79 -11.00
N ALA A 99 -7.04 7.22 -10.52
CA ALA A 99 -7.60 8.51 -10.92
C ALA A 99 -6.84 9.62 -10.15
N ARG A 100 -6.12 10.50 -10.87
CA ARG A 100 -5.47 11.66 -10.22
C ARG A 100 -6.56 12.46 -9.51
N ARG A 101 -6.41 12.70 -8.20
CA ARG A 101 -7.17 13.78 -7.56
C ARG A 101 -6.62 15.07 -8.16
N GLY A 102 -7.46 15.77 -8.92
CA GLY A 102 -7.16 17.11 -9.42
C GLY A 102 -7.09 18.13 -8.29
#